data_AF-A0A1J3II81-F1
#
_entry.id   AF-A0A1J3II81-F1
#
_cell.length_a   1.000
_cell.length_b   1.000
_cell.length_c   1.000
_cell.angle_alpha   90.00
_cell.angle_beta   90.00
_cell.angle_gamma   90.00
#
_symmetry.space_group_name_H-M   'P 1'
#
loop_
_entity.id
_entity.type
_entity.pdbx_description
1 polymer ?
#
loop_
_entity_poly.entity_id
_entity_poly.type
_entity_poly.pdbx_seq_one_letter_code
_entity_poly.pdbx_strand_id
1 'polypeptide(L)'
;SEFHSCYFFDVTLKMLLLEPCLHLNSLLGQEDEALLTEIVTEAVIESVEKLFLNSGNGTLRKSLHLKTIAINWLFLFDNVMAYLRRNKDQEEISRHMKMFSGSRIPYHLINWVISQGEVISDADTLLNSTPASFIEWLVALEEQGLKVFDCDHSKNYAKTVIHRSRPDLSL
;
A
#
# COMPACT_ATOMS: atom_id res chain seq x y z
N SER A 1 9.55 18.57 -12.02
CA SER A 1 9.44 19.04 -10.62
C SER A 1 9.22 17.82 -9.76
N GLU A 2 10.16 17.50 -8.86
CA GLU A 2 10.05 16.31 -8.03
C GLU A 2 9.31 16.63 -6.72
N PHE A 3 8.26 15.86 -6.41
CA PHE A 3 7.58 15.92 -5.12
C PHE A 3 8.40 15.11 -4.11
N HIS A 4 9.12 15.76 -3.20
CA HIS A 4 9.96 15.10 -2.19
C HIS A 4 9.39 15.12 -0.76
N SER A 5 8.18 15.65 -0.58
CA SER A 5 7.59 15.78 0.75
C SER A 5 6.88 14.49 1.13
N CYS A 6 7.30 13.85 2.22
CA CYS A 6 6.58 12.73 2.82
C CYS A 6 5.12 13.08 3.16
N TYR A 7 4.85 14.33 3.56
CA TYR A 7 3.48 14.80 3.81
C TYR A 7 2.62 14.84 2.55
N PHE A 8 3.21 15.15 1.38
CA PHE A 8 2.48 15.12 0.12
C PHE A 8 1.98 13.71 -0.16
N PHE A 9 2.86 12.71 -0.09
CA PHE A 9 2.47 11.32 -0.31
C PHE A 9 1.50 10.80 0.75
N ASP A 10 1.71 11.13 2.03
CA ASP A 10 0.80 10.72 3.10
C ASP A 10 -0.62 11.24 2.88
N VAL A 11 -0.77 12.53 2.59
CA VAL A 11 -2.09 13.13 2.31
C VAL A 11 -2.71 12.57 1.05
N THR A 12 -1.93 12.43 -0.04
CA THR A 12 -2.44 11.90 -1.31
C THR A 12 -2.88 10.44 -1.19
N LEU A 13 -2.09 9.59 -0.53
CA LEU A 13 -2.46 8.20 -0.28
C LEU A 13 -3.74 8.10 0.57
N LYS A 14 -3.84 8.88 1.65
CA LYS A 14 -5.06 8.92 2.47
C LYS A 14 -6.27 9.37 1.65
N MET A 15 -6.12 10.42 0.84
CA MET A 15 -7.19 10.88 -0.05
C MET A 15 -7.64 9.80 -1.03
N LEU A 16 -6.71 9.08 -1.67
CA LEU A 16 -7.02 7.98 -2.61
C LEU A 16 -7.65 6.76 -1.92
N LEU A 17 -7.31 6.50 -0.66
CA LEU A 17 -7.82 5.36 0.11
C LEU A 17 -9.18 5.62 0.77
N LEU A 18 -9.60 6.87 0.86
CA LEU A 18 -10.91 7.24 1.39
C LEU A 18 -11.97 7.15 0.29
N GLU A 19 -12.88 6.17 0.41
CA GLU A 19 -14.09 6.09 -0.43
C GLU A 19 -14.90 7.40 -0.41
N PRO A 20 -15.57 7.70 -1.52
CA PRO A 20 -15.10 8.68 -2.49
C PRO A 20 -15.16 10.10 -1.90
N CYS A 21 -14.11 10.54 -1.19
CA CYS A 21 -14.12 11.89 -0.59
C CYS A 21 -13.98 13.01 -1.61
N LEU A 22 -13.60 12.70 -2.85
CA LEU A 22 -13.35 13.73 -3.84
C LEU A 22 -14.64 14.25 -4.49
N HIS A 23 -15.68 13.42 -4.69
CA HIS A 23 -16.96 13.80 -5.32
C HIS A 23 -16.79 14.91 -6.38
N LEU A 24 -15.72 14.81 -7.18
CA LEU A 24 -15.32 15.85 -8.11
C LEU A 24 -16.20 15.84 -9.35
N ASN A 25 -17.11 14.87 -9.46
CA ASN A 25 -18.15 14.75 -10.47
C ASN A 25 -18.88 16.07 -10.73
N SER A 26 -19.13 16.87 -9.67
CA SER A 26 -19.79 18.17 -9.80
C SER A 26 -18.94 19.23 -10.52
N LEU A 27 -17.61 19.06 -10.54
CA LEU A 27 -16.64 19.99 -11.10
C LEU A 27 -16.04 19.50 -12.42
N LEU A 28 -15.66 18.22 -12.48
CA LEU A 28 -14.94 17.59 -13.60
C LEU A 28 -15.84 16.71 -14.46
N GLY A 29 -16.95 16.21 -13.92
CA GLY A 29 -17.70 15.11 -14.53
C GLY A 29 -17.06 13.75 -14.25
N GLN A 30 -17.81 12.68 -14.52
CA GLN A 30 -17.46 11.32 -14.09
C GLN A 30 -16.23 10.74 -14.82
N GLU A 31 -16.10 11.03 -16.11
CA GLU A 31 -14.99 10.53 -16.93
C GLU A 31 -13.66 11.16 -16.52
N ASP A 32 -13.65 12.49 -16.37
CA ASP A 32 -12.45 13.23 -15.95
C ASP A 32 -12.06 12.92 -14.49
N GLU A 33 -13.02 12.68 -13.58
CA GLU A 33 -12.71 12.23 -12.21
C GLU A 33 -12.06 10.84 -12.20
N ALA A 34 -12.57 9.90 -13.03
CA ALA A 34 -11.99 8.57 -13.15
C ALA A 34 -10.56 8.63 -13.72
N LEU A 35 -10.36 9.40 -14.79
CA LEU A 35 -9.05 9.61 -15.42
C LEU A 35 -8.06 10.28 -14.45
N LEU A 36 -8.48 11.31 -13.71
CA LEU A 36 -7.64 11.95 -12.71
C LEU A 36 -7.24 10.96 -11.60
N THR A 37 -8.20 10.17 -11.12
CA THR A 37 -7.95 9.16 -10.07
C THR A 37 -6.94 8.12 -10.54
N GLU A 38 -7.07 7.64 -11.78
CA GLU A 38 -6.14 6.71 -12.42
C GLU A 38 -4.74 7.32 -12.53
N ILE A 39 -4.62 8.51 -13.13
CA ILE A 39 -3.33 9.20 -13.32
C ILE A 39 -2.63 9.47 -11.98
N VAL A 40 -3.37 9.97 -10.99
CA VAL A 40 -2.82 10.27 -9.67
C VAL A 40 -2.40 8.99 -8.95
N THR A 41 -3.19 7.92 -9.06
CA THR A 41 -2.86 6.61 -8.49
C THR A 41 -1.57 6.06 -9.06
N GLU A 42 -1.44 6.01 -10.39
CA GLU A 42 -0.24 5.54 -11.07
C GLU A 42 0.99 6.38 -10.67
N ALA A 43 0.87 7.70 -10.74
CA ALA A 43 1.96 8.61 -10.40
C ALA A 43 2.43 8.46 -8.94
N VAL A 44 1.49 8.23 -8.02
CA VAL A 44 1.80 7.96 -6.60
C VAL A 44 2.49 6.62 -6.45
N ILE A 45 1.97 5.55 -7.05
CA ILE A 45 2.57 4.21 -6.97
C ILE A 45 4.03 4.24 -7.44
N GLU A 46 4.31 4.89 -8.57
CA GLU A 46 5.66 5.01 -9.13
C GLU A 46 6.59 5.89 -8.31
N SER A 47 6.06 6.95 -7.68
CA SER A 47 6.90 7.98 -7.07
C SER A 47 7.20 7.75 -5.58
N VAL A 48 6.35 7.00 -4.85
CA VAL A 48 6.49 6.79 -3.39
C VAL A 48 7.83 6.16 -3.03
N GLU A 49 8.36 5.24 -3.85
CA GLU A 49 9.62 4.55 -3.57
C GLU A 49 10.81 5.51 -3.40
N LYS A 50 10.78 6.67 -4.09
CA LYS A 50 11.83 7.69 -3.97
C LYS A 50 12.00 8.23 -2.55
N LEU A 51 10.94 8.21 -1.72
CA LEU A 51 11.01 8.61 -0.32
C LEU A 51 11.95 7.70 0.49
N PHE A 52 12.05 6.43 0.11
CA PHE A 52 12.80 5.42 0.82
C PHE A 52 14.27 5.37 0.37
N LEU A 53 14.56 5.77 -0.87
CA LEU A 53 15.92 5.88 -1.41
C LEU A 53 16.76 6.97 -0.73
N ASN A 54 16.14 8.06 -0.27
CA ASN A 54 16.81 9.19 0.40
C ASN A 54 16.61 9.17 1.94
N SER A 55 16.36 8.01 2.54
CA SER A 55 15.98 7.88 3.95
C SER A 55 17.13 8.02 4.96
N GLY A 56 18.35 8.35 4.53
CA GLY A 56 19.57 8.45 5.33
C GLY A 56 19.35 9.03 6.75
N ASN A 57 19.78 8.25 7.76
CA ASN A 57 19.83 8.55 9.20
C ASN A 57 18.66 9.39 9.75
N GLY A 58 17.43 8.98 9.43
CA GLY A 58 16.22 9.64 9.93
C GLY A 58 15.96 9.44 11.42
N THR A 59 15.30 10.41 12.04
CA THR A 59 14.77 10.32 13.41
C THR A 59 13.67 9.24 13.51
N LEU A 60 13.42 8.69 14.69
CA LEU A 60 12.34 7.69 14.94
C LEU A 60 10.96 8.15 14.44
N ARG A 61 10.69 9.46 14.47
CA ARG A 61 9.44 10.03 13.94
C ARG A 61 9.36 9.94 12.42
N LYS A 62 10.48 10.13 11.72
CA LYS A 62 10.55 9.97 10.26
C LYS A 62 10.38 8.51 9.87
N SER A 63 10.95 7.56 10.61
CA SER A 63 10.78 6.12 10.33
C SER A 63 9.33 5.66 10.53
N LEU A 64 8.66 6.10 11.60
CA LEU A 64 7.24 5.80 11.82
C LEU A 64 6.35 6.36 10.71
N HIS A 65 6.59 7.60 10.28
CA HIS A 65 5.80 8.21 9.21
C HIS A 65 6.01 7.53 7.86
N LEU A 66 7.26 7.13 7.53
CA LEU A 66 7.55 6.34 6.34
C LEU A 66 6.91 4.96 6.38
N LYS A 67 6.84 4.33 7.56
CA LYS A 67 6.08 3.08 7.76
C LYS A 67 4.59 3.28 7.46
N THR A 68 3.96 4.35 7.95
CA THR A 68 2.55 4.68 7.62
C THR A 68 2.35 4.83 6.11
N ILE A 69 3.26 5.56 5.44
CA ILE A 69 3.21 5.75 3.98
C ILE A 69 3.35 4.42 3.25
N ALA A 70 4.28 3.55 3.67
CA ALA A 70 4.48 2.23 3.08
C ALA A 70 3.25 1.34 3.22
N ILE A 71 2.59 1.35 4.38
CA ILE A 71 1.35 0.58 4.61
C ILE A 71 0.21 1.12 3.72
N ASN A 72 0.05 2.44 3.64
CA ASN A 72 -0.98 3.03 2.77
C ASN A 72 -0.68 2.77 1.28
N TRP A 73 0.58 2.75 0.88
CA TRP A 73 0.97 2.33 -0.46
C TRP A 73 0.59 0.88 -0.75
N LEU A 74 0.81 -0.05 0.19
CA LEU A 74 0.34 -1.44 0.07
C LEU A 74 -1.17 -1.53 -0.13
N PHE A 75 -1.93 -0.74 0.63
CA PHE A 75 -3.39 -0.69 0.52
C PHE A 75 -3.87 -0.16 -0.83
N LEU A 76 -3.23 0.89 -1.34
CA LEU A 76 -3.55 1.45 -2.64
C LEU A 76 -3.24 0.42 -3.73
N PHE A 77 -2.08 -0.24 -3.63
CA PHE A 77 -1.66 -1.28 -4.57
C PHE A 77 -2.64 -2.46 -4.60
N ASP A 78 -3.09 -2.94 -3.44
CA ASP A 78 -4.10 -4.01 -3.40
C ASP A 78 -5.44 -3.58 -4.01
N ASN A 79 -5.87 -2.33 -3.82
CA ASN A 79 -7.08 -1.80 -4.45
C ASN A 79 -6.99 -1.79 -5.97
N VAL A 80 -5.87 -1.33 -6.53
CA VAL A 80 -5.61 -1.37 -7.97
C VAL A 80 -5.63 -2.82 -8.46
N MET A 81 -4.92 -3.72 -7.78
CA MET A 81 -4.91 -5.14 -8.13
C MET A 81 -6.30 -5.78 -8.06
N ALA A 82 -7.12 -5.42 -7.08
CA ALA A 82 -8.50 -5.90 -6.97
C ALA A 82 -9.39 -5.39 -8.11
N TYR A 83 -9.23 -4.12 -8.52
CA TYR A 83 -9.93 -3.54 -9.66
C TYR A 83 -9.55 -4.26 -10.97
N LEU A 84 -8.26 -4.44 -11.23
CA LEU A 84 -7.78 -5.12 -12.43
C LEU A 84 -8.23 -6.58 -12.51
N ARG A 85 -8.25 -7.30 -11.38
CA ARG A 85 -8.79 -8.67 -11.29
C ARG A 85 -10.27 -8.73 -11.67
N ARG A 86 -11.09 -7.76 -11.22
CA ARG A 86 -12.51 -7.68 -11.57
C ARG A 86 -12.70 -7.42 -13.08
N ASN A 87 -11.82 -6.61 -13.67
CA ASN A 87 -11.84 -6.29 -15.09
C ASN A 87 -11.15 -7.35 -15.97
N LYS A 88 -10.54 -8.37 -15.36
CA LYS A 88 -9.81 -9.47 -16.02
C LYS A 88 -8.66 -8.99 -16.91
N ASP A 89 -8.05 -7.86 -16.58
CA ASP A 89 -6.93 -7.29 -17.32
C ASP A 89 -5.61 -7.97 -16.91
N GLN A 90 -5.30 -9.12 -17.54
CA GLN A 90 -4.13 -9.93 -17.17
C GLN A 90 -2.79 -9.26 -17.49
N GLU A 91 -2.75 -8.41 -18.52
CA GLU A 91 -1.54 -7.68 -18.88
C GLU A 91 -1.20 -6.68 -17.78
N GLU A 92 -2.20 -5.92 -17.34
CA GLU A 92 -2.02 -4.88 -16.35
C GLU A 92 -1.81 -5.44 -14.93
N ILE A 93 -2.43 -6.57 -14.61
CA ILE A 93 -2.12 -7.36 -13.40
C ILE A 93 -0.63 -7.76 -13.39
N SER A 94 -0.11 -8.26 -14.51
CA SER A 94 1.30 -8.67 -14.61
C SER A 94 2.25 -7.48 -14.49
N ARG A 95 1.91 -6.34 -15.11
CA ARG A 95 2.68 -5.09 -15.01
C ARG A 95 2.77 -4.61 -13.57
N HIS A 96 1.64 -4.52 -12.88
CA HIS A 96 1.60 -4.10 -11.48
C HIS A 96 2.32 -5.10 -10.56
N MET A 97 2.15 -6.41 -10.74
CA MET A 97 2.91 -7.38 -9.95
C MET A 97 4.42 -7.22 -10.11
N LYS A 98 4.90 -6.94 -11.33
CA LYS A 98 6.33 -6.63 -11.55
C LYS A 98 6.75 -5.36 -10.82
N MET A 99 5.95 -4.28 -10.88
CA MET A 99 6.23 -3.05 -10.13
C MET A 99 6.30 -3.30 -8.63
N PHE A 100 5.36 -4.07 -8.08
CA PHE A 100 5.36 -4.46 -6.67
C PHE A 100 6.64 -5.22 -6.30
N SER A 101 6.95 -6.29 -7.03
CA SER A 101 8.12 -7.13 -6.77
C SER A 101 9.45 -6.40 -6.99
N GLY A 102 9.48 -5.39 -7.86
CA GLY A 102 10.64 -4.55 -8.11
C GLY A 102 10.84 -3.45 -7.08
N SER A 103 9.81 -3.15 -6.27
CA SER A 103 9.88 -2.07 -5.29
C SER A 103 10.62 -2.48 -4.03
N ARG A 104 11.36 -1.55 -3.44
CA ARG A 104 12.02 -1.72 -2.13
C ARG A 104 11.08 -1.51 -0.95
N ILE A 105 9.85 -1.06 -1.15
CA ILE A 105 8.90 -0.78 -0.05
C ILE A 105 8.65 -2.01 0.82
N PRO A 106 8.36 -3.22 0.28
CA PRO A 106 8.24 -4.45 1.07
C PRO A 106 9.49 -4.72 1.92
N TYR A 107 10.68 -4.57 1.33
CA TYR A 107 11.95 -4.72 2.03
C TYR A 107 12.11 -3.74 3.20
N HIS A 108 11.73 -2.47 3.01
CA HIS A 108 11.77 -1.46 4.08
C HIS A 108 10.80 -1.78 5.22
N LEU A 109 9.63 -2.34 4.93
CA LEU A 109 8.68 -2.79 5.95
C LEU A 109 9.20 -4.01 6.72
N ILE A 110 9.80 -4.99 6.04
CA ILE A 110 10.46 -6.14 6.67
C ILE A 110 11.56 -5.67 7.63
N ASN A 111 12.44 -4.79 7.17
CA ASN A 111 13.50 -4.22 8.01
C ASN A 111 12.94 -3.42 9.20
N TRP A 112 11.84 -2.69 9.00
CA TRP A 112 11.16 -2.03 10.11
C TRP A 112 10.68 -3.05 11.15
N VAL A 113 10.03 -4.15 10.73
CA VAL A 113 9.60 -5.23 11.63
C VAL A 113 10.79 -5.85 12.38
N ILE A 114 11.88 -6.19 11.68
CA ILE A 114 13.11 -6.72 12.32
C ILE A 114 13.65 -5.74 13.36
N SER A 115 13.62 -4.43 13.07
CA SER A 115 14.09 -3.40 14.01
C SER A 115 13.25 -3.32 15.30
N GLN A 116 12.04 -3.88 15.31
CA GLN A 116 11.20 -3.99 16.51
C GLN A 116 11.53 -5.22 17.37
N GLY A 117 12.50 -6.06 16.95
CA GLY A 117 12.93 -7.26 17.67
C GLY A 117 12.32 -8.55 17.15
N GLU A 118 11.54 -8.51 16.08
CA GLU A 118 10.94 -9.69 15.44
C GLU A 118 11.97 -10.50 14.65
N VAL A 119 11.83 -11.83 14.68
CA VAL A 119 12.66 -12.76 13.90
C VAL A 119 11.85 -13.25 12.70
N ILE A 120 12.32 -12.95 11.49
CA ILE A 120 11.67 -13.38 10.25
C ILE A 120 12.50 -14.50 9.61
N SER A 121 11.96 -15.72 9.57
CA SER A 121 12.64 -16.89 9.01
C SER A 121 12.71 -16.87 7.48
N ASP A 122 11.66 -16.38 6.82
CA ASP A 122 11.46 -16.53 5.37
C ASP A 122 11.23 -15.18 4.67
N ALA A 123 12.13 -14.23 4.89
CA ALA A 123 12.03 -12.88 4.32
C ALA A 123 11.96 -12.89 2.78
N ASP A 124 12.70 -13.79 2.12
CA ASP A 124 12.68 -13.94 0.66
C ASP A 124 11.32 -14.41 0.15
N THR A 125 10.65 -15.32 0.86
CA THR A 125 9.28 -15.75 0.51
C THR A 125 8.30 -14.60 0.62
N LEU A 126 8.45 -13.76 1.65
CA LEU A 126 7.60 -12.60 1.87
C LEU A 126 7.81 -11.50 0.81
N LEU A 127 9.05 -11.26 0.38
CA LEU A 127 9.38 -10.32 -0.70
C LEU A 127 8.76 -10.74 -2.05
N ASN A 128 8.60 -12.04 -2.27
CA ASN A 128 7.99 -12.60 -3.49
C ASN A 128 6.47 -12.83 -3.37
N SER A 129 5.87 -12.43 -2.24
CA SER A 129 4.43 -12.64 -1.99
C SER A 129 3.56 -11.62 -2.73
N THR A 130 2.24 -11.87 -2.75
CA THR A 130 1.30 -10.87 -3.28
C THR A 130 1.09 -9.72 -2.27
N PRO A 131 0.65 -8.53 -2.71
CA PRO A 131 0.31 -7.44 -1.78
C PRO A 131 -0.65 -7.89 -0.67
N ALA A 132 -1.68 -8.67 -1.02
CA ALA A 132 -2.64 -9.22 -0.07
C ALA A 132 -1.99 -10.16 0.95
N SER A 133 -1.11 -11.07 0.51
CA SER A 133 -0.36 -11.98 1.40
C SER A 133 0.59 -11.21 2.33
N PHE A 134 1.23 -10.15 1.83
CA PHE A 134 2.08 -9.29 2.64
C PHE A 134 1.25 -8.54 3.71
N ILE A 135 0.07 -8.05 3.36
CA ILE A 135 -0.87 -7.43 4.30
C ILE A 135 -1.36 -8.44 5.35
N GLU A 136 -1.63 -9.69 4.96
CA GLU A 136 -2.01 -10.75 5.89
C GLU A 136 -0.91 -11.04 6.92
N TRP A 137 0.35 -11.07 6.48
CA TRP A 137 1.50 -11.18 7.38
C TRP A 137 1.60 -10.01 8.38
N LEU A 138 1.38 -8.77 7.91
CA LEU A 138 1.34 -7.59 8.79
C LEU A 138 0.20 -7.66 9.83
N VAL A 139 -0.96 -8.20 9.46
CA VAL A 139 -2.07 -8.42 10.40
C VAL A 139 -1.72 -9.47 11.44
N ALA A 140 -1.06 -10.56 11.06
CA ALA A 140 -0.63 -11.59 12.00
C ALA A 140 0.34 -11.02 13.07
N LEU A 141 1.27 -10.14 12.68
CA LEU A 141 2.15 -9.45 13.62
C LEU A 141 1.39 -8.52 14.58
N GLU A 142 0.39 -7.80 14.07
CA GLU A 142 -0.49 -6.96 14.89
C GLU A 142 -1.24 -7.78 15.94
N GLU A 143 -1.72 -8.97 15.58
CA GLU A 143 -2.40 -9.89 16.49
C GLU A 143 -1.46 -10.51 17.53
N GLN A 144 -0.16 -10.60 17.23
CA GLN A 144 0.89 -11.02 18.16
C GLN A 144 1.34 -9.89 19.11
N GLY A 145 0.81 -8.68 18.95
CA GLY A 145 1.03 -7.56 19.86
C GLY A 145 1.95 -6.47 19.31
N LEU A 146 2.47 -6.62 18.09
CA LEU A 146 3.24 -5.56 17.45
C LEU A 146 2.32 -4.43 16.98
N LYS A 147 2.63 -3.17 17.26
CA LYS A 147 1.80 -2.05 16.77
C LYS A 147 2.12 -1.69 15.31
N VAL A 148 1.54 -2.44 14.38
CA VAL A 148 1.72 -2.31 12.93
C VAL A 148 0.79 -1.25 12.36
N PHE A 149 -0.47 -1.19 12.77
CA PHE A 149 -1.41 -0.19 12.24
C PHE A 149 -1.56 0.99 13.19
N ASP A 150 -1.56 2.21 12.64
CA ASP A 150 -1.56 3.42 13.46
C ASP A 150 -2.96 3.79 13.98
N CYS A 151 -4.03 3.27 13.34
CA CYS A 151 -5.42 3.49 13.73
C CYS A 151 -6.34 2.32 13.32
N ASP A 152 -7.55 2.29 13.91
CA ASP A 152 -8.55 1.25 13.65
C ASP A 152 -8.99 1.20 12.18
N HIS A 153 -9.02 2.35 11.50
CA HIS A 153 -9.38 2.40 10.08
C HIS A 153 -8.38 1.61 9.21
N SER A 154 -7.08 1.82 9.43
CA SER A 154 -6.01 1.10 8.74
C SER A 154 -6.08 -0.41 9.04
N LYS A 155 -6.34 -0.78 10.30
CA LYS A 155 -6.53 -2.17 10.71
C LYS A 155 -7.75 -2.84 10.05
N ASN A 156 -8.88 -2.14 10.00
CA ASN A 156 -10.11 -2.64 9.37
C ASN A 156 -9.95 -2.78 7.86
N TYR A 157 -9.22 -1.86 7.23
CA TYR A 157 -8.86 -1.96 5.82
C TYR A 157 -8.05 -3.23 5.56
N ALA A 158 -6.98 -3.47 6.33
CA ALA A 158 -6.16 -4.67 6.20
C ALA A 158 -6.98 -5.96 6.32
N LYS A 159 -7.92 -6.03 7.27
CA LYS A 159 -8.85 -7.16 7.39
C LYS A 159 -9.74 -7.33 6.17
N THR A 160 -10.23 -6.22 5.60
CA THR A 160 -11.05 -6.25 4.37
C THR A 160 -10.28 -6.82 3.19
N VAL A 161 -9.00 -6.48 3.05
CA VAL A 161 -8.11 -7.05 2.03
C VAL A 161 -8.04 -8.58 2.16
N ILE A 162 -7.83 -9.09 3.38
CA ILE A 162 -7.77 -10.54 3.65
C ILE A 162 -9.09 -11.23 3.32
N HIS A 163 -10.22 -10.61 3.66
CA HIS A 163 -11.52 -11.17 3.31
C HIS A 163 -11.75 -11.23 1.80
N ARG A 164 -11.30 -10.20 1.05
CA ARG A 164 -11.41 -10.14 -0.41
C ARG A 164 -10.48 -11.13 -1.14
N SER A 165 -9.30 -11.40 -0.57
CA SER A 165 -8.29 -12.27 -1.19
C SER A 165 -8.58 -13.76 -1.01
N ARG A 166 -9.39 -14.12 -0.01
CA ARG A 166 -9.89 -15.49 0.14
C ARG A 166 -10.88 -15.79 -0.99
N PRO A 167 -10.71 -16.90 -1.72
CA PRO A 167 -11.77 -17.35 -2.61
C PRO A 167 -13.01 -17.59 -1.75
N ASP A 168 -14.14 -17.01 -2.15
CA ASP A 168 -15.43 -17.26 -1.50
C ASP A 168 -15.58 -18.78 -1.30
N LEU A 169 -15.63 -19.21 -0.03
CA LEU A 169 -16.35 -20.43 0.32
C LEU A 169 -17.82 -20.12 0.05
N SER A 170 -18.20 -20.18 -1.22
CA SER A 170 -19.60 -20.12 -1.61
C SER A 170 -20.32 -21.28 -0.93
N LEU A 171 -21.15 -20.95 0.07
CA LEU A 171 -22.23 -21.80 0.58
C LEU A 171 -23.27 -22.04 -0.53
#